data_AF-K0VV95-F1
#
_entry.id   AF-K0VV95-F1
#
_cell.length_a   1.000
_cell.length_b   1.000
_cell.length_c   1.000
_cell.angle_alpha   90.00
_cell.angle_beta   90.00
_cell.angle_gamma   90.00
#
_symmetry.space_group_name_H-M   'P 1'
#
loop_
_entity.id
_entity.type
_entity.pdbx_description
1 polymer ?
#
loop_
_entity_poly.entity_id
_entity_poly.type
_entity_poly.pdbx_seq_one_letter_code
_entity_poly.pdbx_strand_id
1 'polypeptide(L)'
;MVTPLLVVVLVLAIAVLVVIVVGFNKLRAADVHVAEALSGIDVELTRRAALIPALVQTVATFATHETAVLGRVSSAQAALASATGSASVVQRSAAERDLDSALDRVMALGSSYPQLNSSNNFLDLQQNLADTENKLAFARQYYNDAVATLNRLVGTIPWVYLAPLAGVSEREYYRSPH
;
A
#
# COMPACT_ATOMS: atom_id res chain seq x y z
N MET A 1 -8.66 -33.87 -49.61
CA MET A 1 -8.88 -34.11 -48.16
C MET A 1 -7.82 -33.47 -47.27
N VAL A 2 -6.57 -33.31 -47.72
CA VAL A 2 -5.50 -32.64 -46.93
C VAL A 2 -5.62 -31.12 -46.84
N THR A 3 -6.16 -30.45 -47.86
CA THR A 3 -6.36 -29.00 -47.87
C THR A 3 -7.32 -28.47 -46.78
N PRO A 4 -8.51 -29.06 -46.52
CA PRO A 4 -9.36 -28.60 -45.41
C PRO A 4 -8.74 -28.87 -44.04
N LEU A 5 -7.99 -29.97 -43.87
CA LEU A 5 -7.28 -30.27 -42.62
C LEU A 5 -6.21 -29.20 -42.31
N LEU A 6 -5.43 -28.79 -43.31
CA LEU A 6 -4.43 -27.74 -43.16
C LEU A 6 -5.05 -26.38 -42.79
N VAL A 7 -6.20 -26.05 -43.38
CA VAL A 7 -6.94 -24.82 -43.03
C VAL A 7 -7.41 -24.87 -41.57
N VAL A 8 -7.96 -26.00 -41.11
CA VAL A 8 -8.39 -26.16 -39.71
C VAL A 8 -7.22 -26.03 -38.73
N VAL A 9 -6.07 -26.67 -39.04
CA VAL A 9 -4.85 -26.56 -38.21
C VAL A 9 -4.34 -25.12 -38.14
N LEU A 10 -4.33 -24.40 -39.27
CA LEU A 10 -3.90 -23.01 -39.32
C LEU A 10 -4.82 -22.11 -38.49
N VAL A 11 -6.14 -22.28 -38.61
CA VAL A 11 -7.12 -21.51 -37.82
C VAL A 11 -6.94 -21.78 -36.32
N LEU A 12 -6.74 -23.04 -35.92
CA LEU A 12 -6.45 -23.41 -34.53
C LEU A 12 -5.14 -22.77 -34.03
N ALA A 13 -4.08 -22.80 -34.84
CA ALA A 13 -2.80 -22.19 -34.49
C ALA A 13 -2.92 -20.67 -34.29
N ILE A 14 -3.68 -19.98 -35.16
CA ILE A 14 -3.95 -18.55 -35.04
C ILE A 14 -4.77 -18.27 -33.77
N ALA A 15 -5.80 -19.08 -33.49
CA ALA A 15 -6.62 -18.92 -32.29
C ALA A 15 -5.78 -19.06 -31.01
N VAL A 16 -4.87 -20.04 -30.94
CA VAL A 16 -3.94 -20.21 -29.82
C VAL A 16 -3.00 -19.01 -29.69
N LEU A 17 -2.44 -18.52 -30.81
CA LEU A 17 -1.56 -17.35 -30.79
C LEU A 17 -2.28 -16.10 -30.24
N VAL A 18 -3.52 -15.86 -30.66
CA VAL A 18 -4.34 -14.75 -30.16
C VAL A 18 -4.56 -14.86 -28.66
N VAL A 19 -4.89 -16.06 -28.14
CA VAL A 19 -5.05 -16.29 -26.70
C VAL A 19 -3.76 -15.99 -25.94
N ILE A 20 -2.60 -16.40 -26.46
CA ILE A 20 -1.31 -16.14 -25.83
C ILE A 20 -1.04 -14.63 -25.75
N VAL A 21 -1.20 -13.90 -26.86
CA VAL A 21 -0.93 -12.45 -26.91
C VAL A 21 -1.87 -11.67 -25.98
N VAL A 22 -3.17 -11.99 -26.02
CA VAL A 22 -4.16 -11.35 -25.13
C VAL A 22 -3.87 -11.67 -23.66
N GLY A 23 -3.54 -12.93 -23.36
CA GLY A 23 -3.22 -13.35 -22.00
C GLY A 23 -1.99 -12.69 -21.41
N PHE A 24 -0.92 -12.61 -22.21
CA PHE A 24 0.31 -11.96 -21.81
C PHE A 24 0.10 -10.49 -21.47
N ASN A 25 -0.61 -9.76 -22.34
CA ASN A 25 -0.95 -8.36 -22.10
C ASN A 25 -1.85 -8.18 -20.88
N LYS A 26 -2.82 -9.09 -20.69
CA LYS A 26 -3.73 -9.04 -19.53
C LYS A 26 -3.00 -9.26 -18.20
N LEU A 27 -2.09 -10.23 -18.16
CA LEU A 27 -1.27 -10.49 -16.98
C LEU A 27 -0.34 -9.31 -16.66
N ARG A 28 0.33 -8.76 -17.68
CA ARG A 28 1.19 -7.58 -17.52
C ARG A 28 0.42 -6.33 -17.10
N ALA A 29 -0.76 -6.11 -17.66
CA ALA A 29 -1.61 -4.99 -17.25
C ALA A 29 -2.03 -5.11 -15.79
N ALA A 30 -2.46 -6.30 -15.35
CA ALA A 30 -2.82 -6.53 -13.95
C ALA A 30 -1.60 -6.35 -13.02
N ASP A 31 -0.41 -6.77 -13.44
CA ASP A 31 0.83 -6.61 -12.69
C ASP A 31 1.20 -5.13 -12.47
N VAL A 32 1.07 -4.33 -13.53
CA VAL A 32 1.27 -2.86 -13.50
C VAL A 32 0.23 -2.19 -12.61
N HIS A 33 -1.05 -2.58 -12.69
CA HIS A 33 -2.09 -2.01 -11.84
C HIS A 33 -1.83 -2.26 -10.34
N VAL A 34 -1.31 -3.43 -9.98
CA VAL A 34 -0.92 -3.69 -8.58
C VAL A 34 0.26 -2.81 -8.16
N ALA A 35 1.24 -2.58 -9.04
CA ALA A 35 2.36 -1.68 -8.74
C ALA A 35 1.91 -0.21 -8.60
N GLU A 36 1.00 0.23 -9.45
CA GLU A 36 0.37 1.55 -9.39
C GLU A 36 -0.40 1.73 -8.07
N ALA A 37 -1.22 0.74 -7.70
CA ALA A 37 -1.96 0.77 -6.44
C ALA A 37 -1.02 0.80 -5.22
N LEU A 38 0.10 0.06 -5.25
CA LEU A 38 1.10 0.09 -4.19
C LEU A 38 1.78 1.46 -4.09
N SER A 39 2.05 2.11 -5.23
CA SER A 39 2.57 3.48 -5.23
C SER A 39 1.59 4.48 -4.60
N GLY A 40 0.28 4.27 -4.76
CA GLY A 40 -0.73 5.07 -4.07
C GLY A 40 -0.64 4.99 -2.54
N ILE A 41 -0.34 3.80 -2.01
CA ILE A 41 -0.06 3.61 -0.58
C ILE A 41 1.19 4.40 -0.17
N ASP A 42 2.28 4.28 -0.95
CA ASP A 42 3.55 4.95 -0.64
C ASP A 42 3.39 6.50 -0.59
N VAL A 43 2.51 7.07 -1.41
CA VAL A 43 2.18 8.51 -1.39
C VAL A 43 1.54 8.91 -0.06
N GLU A 44 0.53 8.16 0.40
CA GLU A 44 -0.17 8.48 1.65
C GLU A 44 0.72 8.22 2.88
N LEU A 45 1.54 7.17 2.88
CA LEU A 45 2.54 6.93 3.93
C LEU A 45 3.57 8.07 4.01
N THR A 46 4.04 8.56 2.86
CA THR A 46 4.97 9.69 2.79
C THR A 46 4.32 10.97 3.34
N ARG A 47 3.07 11.24 2.94
CA ARG A 47 2.30 12.39 3.46
C ARG A 47 2.15 12.30 4.97
N ARG A 48 1.79 11.12 5.50
CA ARG A 48 1.63 10.90 6.95
C ARG A 48 2.93 11.15 7.70
N ALA A 49 4.03 10.58 7.22
CA ALA A 49 5.36 10.75 7.79
C ALA A 49 5.83 12.22 7.77
N ALA A 50 5.44 13.00 6.76
CA ALA A 50 5.79 14.41 6.62
C ALA A 50 5.07 15.33 7.63
N LEU A 51 3.94 14.89 8.22
CA LEU A 51 3.22 15.65 9.25
C LEU A 51 3.85 15.51 10.65
N ILE A 52 4.61 14.44 10.87
CA ILE A 52 5.16 14.10 12.19
C ILE A 52 6.11 15.16 12.76
N PRO A 53 7.05 15.77 12.00
CA PRO A 53 7.93 16.80 12.56
C PRO A 53 7.15 18.01 13.10
N ALA A 54 6.11 18.44 12.39
CA ALA A 54 5.24 19.53 12.83
C ALA A 54 4.43 19.16 14.09
N LEU A 55 3.97 17.91 14.18
CA LEU A 55 3.34 17.38 15.40
C LEU A 55 4.31 17.39 16.58
N VAL A 56 5.52 16.86 16.41
CA VAL A 56 6.55 16.82 17.45
C VAL A 56 6.88 18.21 17.94
N GLN A 57 7.05 19.18 17.04
CA GLN A 57 7.33 20.57 17.40
C GLN A 57 6.18 21.22 18.18
N THR A 58 4.94 20.98 17.74
CA THR A 58 3.74 21.53 18.40
C THR A 58 3.61 20.95 19.81
N VAL A 59 3.73 19.63 19.97
CA VAL A 59 3.62 18.96 21.27
C VAL A 59 4.78 19.35 22.19
N ALA A 60 6.01 19.45 21.68
CA ALA A 60 7.18 19.86 22.45
C ALA A 60 7.04 21.27 23.06
N THR A 61 6.21 22.14 22.48
CA THR A 61 5.95 23.49 23.02
C THR A 61 5.18 23.44 24.35
N PHE A 62 4.33 22.42 24.54
CA PHE A 62 3.47 22.29 25.73
C PHE A 62 3.90 21.17 26.68
N ALA A 63 4.49 20.10 26.15
CA ALA A 63 4.86 18.88 26.88
C ALA A 63 6.36 18.61 26.77
N THR A 64 7.18 19.57 27.22
CA THR A 64 8.65 19.52 27.14
C THR A 64 9.28 18.32 27.85
N HIS A 65 8.61 17.79 28.88
CA HIS A 65 9.08 16.63 29.65
C HIS A 65 8.78 15.28 28.97
N GLU A 66 7.97 15.24 27.90
CA GLU A 66 7.55 14.03 27.18
C GLU A 66 8.55 13.59 26.10
N THR A 67 9.84 13.73 26.38
CA THR A 67 10.92 13.46 25.41
C THR A 67 10.93 12.00 24.94
N ALA A 68 10.57 11.05 25.81
CA ALA A 68 10.48 9.64 25.47
C ALA A 68 9.36 9.36 24.45
N VAL A 69 8.19 10.00 24.60
CA VAL A 69 7.06 9.86 23.68
C VAL A 69 7.40 10.47 22.33
N LEU A 70 7.93 11.69 22.33
CA LEU A 70 8.33 12.39 21.10
C LEU A 70 9.46 11.67 20.36
N GLY A 71 10.44 11.14 21.10
CA GLY A 71 11.53 10.32 20.55
C GLY A 71 10.99 9.03 19.91
N ARG A 72 10.01 8.37 20.55
CA ARG A 72 9.40 7.16 19.99
C ARG A 72 8.72 7.45 18.65
N VAL A 73 7.97 8.53 18.56
CA VAL A 73 7.26 8.92 17.34
C VAL A 73 8.23 9.29 16.22
N SER A 74 9.30 10.01 16.54
CA SER A 74 10.36 10.30 15.56
C SER A 74 11.05 9.03 15.07
N SER A 75 11.33 8.07 15.95
CA SER A 75 11.90 6.77 15.56
C SER A 75 10.96 5.96 14.66
N ALA A 76 9.66 5.95 14.97
CA ALA A 76 8.65 5.26 14.17
C ALA A 76 8.47 5.93 12.81
N GLN A 77 8.55 7.26 12.73
CA GLN A 77 8.53 7.99 11.46
C GLN A 77 9.74 7.64 10.58
N ALA A 78 10.94 7.55 11.15
CA ALA A 78 12.13 7.14 10.41
C ALA A 78 12.03 5.69 9.92
N ALA A 79 11.49 4.79 10.75
CA ALA A 79 11.23 3.41 10.38
C ALA A 79 10.21 3.32 9.24
N LEU A 80 9.12 4.10 9.29
CA LEU A 80 8.14 4.18 8.22
C LEU A 80 8.77 4.70 6.92
N ALA A 81 9.50 5.81 6.98
CA ALA A 81 10.17 6.38 5.82
C ALA A 81 11.15 5.40 5.15
N SER A 82 11.82 4.56 5.96
CA SER A 82 12.72 3.51 5.46
C SER A 82 11.99 2.32 4.85
N ALA A 83 10.78 2.02 5.34
CA ALA A 83 9.94 0.94 4.81
C ALA A 83 9.14 1.35 3.56
N THR A 84 8.79 2.63 3.44
CA THR A 84 8.16 3.21 2.25
C THR A 84 9.08 2.99 1.04
N GLY A 85 8.53 2.44 -0.04
CA GLY A 85 9.31 2.08 -1.23
C GLY A 85 10.09 0.76 -1.14
N SER A 86 10.04 0.01 -0.03
CA SER A 86 10.55 -1.38 0.03
C SER A 86 9.82 -2.27 -1.00
N ALA A 87 10.32 -3.46 -1.35
CA ALA A 87 9.51 -4.40 -2.12
C ALA A 87 8.45 -5.11 -1.24
N SER A 88 8.66 -5.13 0.08
CA SER A 88 7.83 -5.91 1.01
C SER A 88 6.64 -5.11 1.55
N VAL A 89 5.43 -5.64 1.30
CA VAL A 89 4.19 -5.12 1.91
C VAL A 89 4.15 -5.37 3.41
N VAL A 90 4.68 -6.52 3.86
CA VAL A 90 4.76 -6.87 5.29
C VAL A 90 5.59 -5.84 6.05
N GLN A 91 6.76 -5.45 5.52
CA GLN A 91 7.61 -4.44 6.17
C GLN A 91 6.91 -3.08 6.30
N ARG A 92 6.22 -2.63 5.23
CA ARG A 92 5.42 -1.39 5.28
C ARG A 92 4.35 -1.45 6.36
N SER A 93 3.55 -2.52 6.35
CA SER A 93 2.45 -2.71 7.30
C SER A 93 2.94 -2.79 8.75
N ALA A 94 4.16 -3.28 8.99
CA ALA A 94 4.75 -3.34 10.32
C ALA A 94 5.22 -1.95 10.78
N ALA A 95 5.90 -1.19 9.92
CA ALA A 95 6.35 0.15 10.25
C ALA A 95 5.18 1.13 10.44
N GLU A 96 4.11 0.95 9.66
CA GLU A 96 2.89 1.72 9.80
C GLU A 96 2.20 1.49 11.15
N ARG A 97 2.01 0.22 11.55
CA ARG A 97 1.47 -0.13 12.87
C ARG A 97 2.32 0.42 14.02
N ASP A 98 3.64 0.44 13.83
CA ASP A 98 4.53 1.03 14.82
C ASP A 98 4.28 2.54 14.95
N LEU A 99 4.12 3.24 13.83
CA LEU A 99 3.76 4.66 13.82
C LEU A 99 2.39 4.92 14.45
N ASP A 100 1.37 4.10 14.14
CA ASP A 100 0.05 4.20 14.76
C ASP A 100 0.15 4.14 16.28
N SER A 101 0.85 3.12 16.79
CA SER A 101 1.02 2.94 18.24
C SER A 101 1.77 4.09 18.91
N ALA A 102 2.67 4.74 18.18
CA ALA A 102 3.42 5.90 18.68
C ALA A 102 2.54 7.16 18.66
N LEU A 103 1.73 7.34 17.61
CA LEU A 103 0.78 8.44 17.49
C LEU A 103 -0.30 8.37 18.56
N ASP A 104 -0.84 7.19 18.87
CA ASP A 104 -1.84 7.01 19.94
C ASP A 104 -1.33 7.55 21.29
N ARG A 105 -0.04 7.32 21.60
CA ARG A 105 0.60 7.84 22.81
C ARG A 105 0.70 9.37 22.79
N VAL A 106 0.95 9.97 21.63
CA VAL A 106 0.96 11.44 21.49
C VAL A 106 -0.44 12.01 21.67
N MET A 107 -1.45 11.38 21.07
CA MET A 107 -2.83 11.84 21.20
C MET A 107 -3.32 11.75 22.65
N ALA A 108 -2.89 10.73 23.40
CA ALA A 108 -3.17 10.61 24.83
C ALA A 108 -2.62 11.79 25.65
N LEU A 109 -1.55 12.46 25.22
CA LEU A 109 -1.02 13.65 25.90
C LEU A 109 -2.03 14.81 25.92
N GLY A 110 -2.96 14.89 24.97
CA GLY A 110 -4.02 15.91 24.98
C GLY A 110 -4.85 15.87 26.25
N SER A 111 -5.05 14.69 26.85
CA SER A 111 -5.78 14.56 28.12
C SER A 111 -4.99 15.08 29.32
N SER A 112 -3.66 14.88 29.32
CA SER A 112 -2.76 15.35 30.38
C SER A 112 -2.40 16.83 30.27
N TYR A 113 -2.49 17.39 29.05
CA TYR A 113 -2.11 18.76 28.74
C TYR A 113 -3.28 19.53 28.07
N PRO A 114 -4.24 20.08 28.83
CA PRO A 114 -5.42 20.76 28.27
C PRO A 114 -5.10 21.91 27.30
N GLN A 115 -3.98 22.61 27.52
CA GLN A 115 -3.50 23.68 26.63
C GLN A 115 -3.10 23.16 25.25
N LEU A 116 -2.52 21.95 25.17
CA LEU A 116 -2.21 21.27 23.92
C LEU A 116 -3.51 20.90 23.19
N ASN A 117 -4.48 20.33 23.91
CA ASN A 117 -5.76 19.91 23.35
C ASN A 117 -6.59 21.09 22.80
N SER A 118 -6.35 22.30 23.30
CA SER A 118 -7.01 23.52 22.84
C SER A 118 -6.21 24.26 21.75
N SER A 119 -5.03 23.75 21.37
CA SER A 119 -4.19 24.37 20.35
C SER A 119 -4.72 24.05 18.96
N ASN A 120 -5.07 25.09 18.18
CA ASN A 120 -5.55 24.92 16.81
C ASN A 120 -4.55 24.11 15.96
N ASN A 121 -3.24 24.36 16.09
CA ASN A 121 -2.21 23.60 15.37
C ASN A 121 -2.26 22.09 15.67
N PHE A 122 -2.54 21.72 16.92
CA PHE A 122 -2.62 20.31 17.32
C PHE A 122 -3.91 19.65 16.81
N LEU A 123 -5.04 20.36 16.86
CA LEU A 123 -6.31 19.91 16.31
C LEU A 123 -6.24 19.74 14.78
N ASP A 124 -5.62 20.71 14.08
CA ASP A 124 -5.42 20.65 12.63
C ASP A 124 -4.54 19.45 12.24
N LEU A 125 -3.48 19.18 12.99
CA LEU A 125 -2.61 18.03 12.73
C LEU A 125 -3.32 16.69 12.99
N GLN A 126 -4.13 16.61 14.05
CA GLN A 126 -4.99 15.44 14.30
C GLN A 126 -5.94 15.18 13.13
N GLN A 127 -6.61 16.22 12.64
CA GLN A 127 -7.52 16.12 11.50
C GLN A 127 -6.78 15.66 10.24
N ASN A 128 -5.63 16.26 9.93
CA ASN A 128 -4.83 15.87 8.77
C ASN A 128 -4.33 14.41 8.86
N LEU A 129 -3.92 13.95 10.06
CA LEU A 129 -3.51 12.57 10.28
C LEU A 129 -4.69 11.60 10.10
N ALA A 130 -5.88 11.94 10.61
CA ALA A 130 -7.09 11.15 10.43
C ALA A 130 -7.53 11.09 8.96
N ASP A 131 -7.46 12.22 8.25
CA ASP A 131 -7.78 12.30 6.83
C ASP A 131 -6.80 11.46 5.99
N THR A 132 -5.51 11.47 6.33
CA THR A 132 -4.52 10.62 5.67
C THR A 132 -4.75 9.15 5.99
N GLU A 133 -5.12 8.78 7.22
CA GLU A 133 -5.46 7.38 7.54
C GLU A 133 -6.68 6.89 6.76
N ASN A 134 -7.71 7.73 6.61
CA ASN A 134 -8.87 7.41 5.79
C ASN A 134 -8.48 7.15 4.33
N LYS A 135 -7.65 8.03 3.73
CA LYS A 135 -7.15 7.85 2.36
C LYS A 135 -6.29 6.60 2.22
N LEU A 136 -5.46 6.31 3.22
CA LEU A 136 -4.61 5.14 3.28
C LEU A 136 -5.43 3.86 3.36
N ALA A 137 -6.53 3.84 4.13
CA ALA A 137 -7.49 2.74 4.16
C ALA A 137 -8.09 2.46 2.76
N PHE A 138 -8.49 3.50 2.02
CA PHE A 138 -8.95 3.35 0.64
C PHE A 138 -7.84 2.86 -0.29
N ALA A 139 -6.62 3.38 -0.17
CA ALA A 139 -5.48 2.94 -0.98
C ALA A 139 -5.14 1.46 -0.75
N ARG A 140 -5.20 1.00 0.51
CA ARG A 140 -5.04 -0.42 0.88
C ARG A 140 -6.13 -1.30 0.27
N GLN A 141 -7.39 -0.86 0.31
CA GLN A 141 -8.48 -1.57 -0.34
C GLN A 141 -8.25 -1.67 -1.85
N TYR A 142 -7.92 -0.55 -2.51
CA TYR A 142 -7.64 -0.50 -3.94
C TYR A 142 -6.49 -1.43 -4.34
N TYR A 143 -5.40 -1.45 -3.55
CA TYR A 143 -4.31 -2.40 -3.73
C TYR A 143 -4.77 -3.86 -3.59
N ASN A 144 -5.55 -4.17 -2.55
CA ASN A 144 -6.06 -5.52 -2.32
C ASN A 144 -6.98 -5.99 -3.46
N ASP A 145 -7.80 -5.10 -4.02
CA ASP A 145 -8.65 -5.42 -5.17
C ASP A 145 -7.83 -5.69 -6.44
N ALA A 146 -6.76 -4.91 -6.67
CA ALA A 146 -5.82 -5.15 -7.75
C ALA A 146 -5.08 -6.49 -7.57
N VAL A 147 -4.62 -6.80 -6.36
CA VAL A 147 -3.97 -8.07 -6.02
C VAL A 147 -4.93 -9.23 -6.19
N ALA A 148 -6.19 -9.10 -5.76
CA ALA A 148 -7.20 -10.14 -5.96
C ALA A 148 -7.44 -10.42 -7.45
N THR A 149 -7.44 -9.38 -8.29
CA THR A 149 -7.57 -9.52 -9.74
C THR A 149 -6.36 -10.24 -10.32
N LEU A 150 -5.14 -9.83 -9.95
CA LEU A 150 -3.91 -10.46 -10.39
C LEU A 150 -3.84 -11.94 -9.99
N ASN A 151 -4.04 -12.23 -8.70
CA ASN A 151 -3.95 -13.59 -8.15
C ASN A 151 -5.01 -14.50 -8.79
N ARG A 152 -6.22 -13.98 -9.06
CA ARG A 152 -7.25 -14.73 -9.80
C ARG A 152 -6.78 -15.05 -11.22
N LEU A 153 -6.14 -14.10 -11.92
CA LEU A 153 -5.61 -14.37 -13.26
C LEU A 153 -4.51 -15.41 -13.20
N VAL A 154 -3.53 -15.27 -12.31
CA VAL A 154 -2.42 -16.22 -12.16
C VAL A 154 -2.92 -17.62 -11.79
N GLY A 155 -4.01 -17.75 -11.02
CA GLY A 155 -4.58 -19.03 -10.60
C GLY A 155 -5.60 -19.67 -11.55
N THR A 156 -5.97 -19.05 -12.68
CA THR A 156 -7.08 -19.53 -13.55
C THR A 156 -6.60 -19.93 -14.95
N ILE A 157 -7.17 -20.99 -15.53
CA ILE A 157 -6.93 -21.40 -16.91
C ILE A 157 -7.58 -20.40 -17.89
N PRO A 158 -6.93 -20.02 -19.01
CA PRO A 158 -5.65 -20.52 -19.51
C PRO A 158 -4.40 -19.77 -18.98
N TRP A 159 -4.59 -18.72 -18.19
CA TRP A 159 -3.54 -17.79 -17.78
C TRP A 159 -2.48 -18.37 -16.85
N VAL A 160 -2.82 -19.37 -16.04
CA VAL A 160 -1.89 -20.07 -15.15
C VAL A 160 -0.63 -20.57 -15.87
N TYR A 161 -0.75 -21.00 -17.13
CA TYR A 161 0.36 -21.46 -17.95
C TYR A 161 1.20 -20.31 -18.54
N LEU A 162 0.59 -19.12 -18.69
CA LEU A 162 1.25 -17.94 -19.26
C LEU A 162 1.89 -17.05 -18.18
N ALA A 163 1.45 -17.14 -16.92
CA ALA A 163 1.95 -16.31 -15.83
C ALA A 163 3.49 -16.40 -15.64
N PRO A 164 4.11 -17.60 -15.60
CA PRO A 164 5.57 -17.71 -15.51
C PRO A 164 6.30 -17.09 -16.71
N LEU A 165 5.75 -17.26 -17.93
CA LEU A 165 6.31 -16.70 -19.16
C LEU A 165 6.21 -15.17 -19.18
N ALA A 166 5.13 -14.63 -18.61
CA ALA A 166 4.94 -13.21 -18.42
C ALA A 166 5.78 -12.65 -17.25
N GLY A 167 6.49 -13.48 -16.47
CA GLY A 167 7.21 -13.02 -15.28
C GLY A 167 6.30 -12.44 -14.21
N VAL A 168 5.03 -12.86 -14.20
CA VAL A 168 4.00 -12.41 -13.26
C VAL A 168 3.73 -13.52 -12.26
N SER A 169 3.73 -13.18 -10.98
CA SER A 169 3.47 -14.10 -9.88
C SER A 169 2.41 -13.53 -8.95
N GLU A 170 1.89 -14.37 -8.06
CA GLU A 170 0.95 -13.92 -7.04
C GLU A 170 1.60 -12.85 -6.14
N ARG A 171 0.80 -11.86 -5.75
CA ARG A 171 1.19 -10.79 -4.83
C ARG A 171 0.51 -11.01 -3.48
N GLU A 172 1.20 -10.60 -2.43
CA GLU A 172 0.63 -10.60 -1.08
C GLU A 172 -0.40 -9.48 -0.93
N TYR A 173 -1.46 -9.75 -0.17
CA TYR A 173 -2.42 -8.72 0.21
C TYR A 173 -1.83 -7.79 1.28
N TYR A 174 -2.22 -6.52 1.25
CA TYR A 174 -2.03 -5.59 2.35
C TYR A 174 -3.04 -5.92 3.45
N ARG A 175 -2.69 -6.88 4.32
CA ARG A 175 -3.50 -7.22 5.51
C ARG A 175 -3.11 -6.30 6.67
N SER A 176 -4.10 -5.70 7.30
CA SER A 176 -3.99 -5.32 8.70
C SER A 176 -4.32 -6.58 9.51
N PRO A 177 -3.38 -7.18 10.27
CA PRO A 177 -3.76 -8.25 11.19
C PRO A 177 -4.64 -7.60 12.26
N HIS A 178 -5.90 -8.03 12.32
CA HIS A 178 -6.76 -7.77 13.47
C HIS A 178 -6.12 -8.31 14.75
#